data_AF-A0A2P4P604-F1
#
_entry.id   AF-A0A2P4P604-F1
#
_cell.length_a   1.000
_cell.length_b   1.000
_cell.length_c   1.000
_cell.angle_alpha   90.00
_cell.angle_beta   90.00
_cell.angle_gamma   90.00
#
_symmetry.space_group_name_H-M   'P 1'
#
loop_
_entity.id
_entity.type
_entity.pdbx_description
1 polymer ?
#
loop_
_entity_poly.entity_id
_entity_poly.type
_entity_poly.pdbx_seq_one_letter_code
_entity_poly.pdbx_strand_id
1 'polypeptide(L)'
;MNIPPIPLSAINNFVQNNLVNRITININNTQSRNTFHHGKHIGNKLITPLPVTINRREMGFIRSKSTIEKACGIVTYEIDDKCKNNLPLLLIVGWRISLTGKNKWFIFIGCETDPNFPGEDKSSINKYLKENGNKGSNTLEFEEHSMNIERSISDGNNAQLNIYIRSEGLGLLDRIFS
;
A
#
# COMPACT_ATOMS: atom_id res chain seq x y z
N MET A 1 -19.40 32.86 34.74
CA MET A 1 -18.37 32.90 33.68
C MET A 1 -19.07 32.62 32.35
N ASN A 2 -18.98 33.54 31.39
CA ASN A 2 -19.47 33.31 30.02
C ASN A 2 -18.32 32.70 29.23
N ILE A 3 -18.47 31.44 28.81
CA ILE A 3 -17.49 30.78 27.94
C ILE A 3 -17.75 31.29 26.52
N PRO A 4 -16.79 31.95 25.85
CA PRO A 4 -17.00 32.43 24.50
C PRO A 4 -17.23 31.25 23.54
N PRO A 5 -18.12 31.41 22.53
CA PRO A 5 -18.40 30.34 21.58
C PRO A 5 -17.14 30.03 20.76
N ILE A 6 -16.78 28.74 20.71
CA ILE A 6 -15.66 28.27 19.91
C ILE A 6 -16.04 28.40 18.42
N PRO A 7 -15.20 29.04 17.58
CA PRO A 7 -15.46 29.15 16.16
C PRO A 7 -15.55 27.77 15.51
N LEU A 8 -16.55 27.56 14.65
CA LEU A 8 -16.71 26.30 13.91
C LEU A 8 -15.47 25.96 13.06
N SER A 9 -14.76 26.98 12.58
CA SER A 9 -13.48 26.83 11.88
C SER A 9 -12.38 26.25 12.77
N ALA A 10 -12.32 26.62 14.04
CA ALA A 10 -11.37 26.07 15.00
C ALA A 10 -11.67 24.59 15.29
N ILE A 11 -12.96 24.24 15.40
CA ILE A 11 -13.41 22.85 15.55
C ILE A 11 -13.05 22.03 14.30
N ASN A 12 -13.35 22.56 13.11
CA ASN A 12 -13.02 21.89 11.85
C ASN A 12 -11.51 21.69 11.68
N ASN A 13 -10.69 22.68 12.00
CA ASN A 13 -9.23 22.55 11.96
C ASN A 13 -8.73 21.51 12.96
N PHE A 14 -9.28 21.50 14.18
CA PHE A 14 -8.94 20.50 15.18
C PHE A 14 -9.28 19.07 14.72
N VAL A 15 -10.48 18.87 14.15
CA VAL A 15 -10.91 17.57 13.61
C VAL A 15 -10.06 17.15 12.42
N GLN A 16 -9.80 18.05 11.46
CA GLN A 16 -9.01 17.75 10.26
C GLN A 16 -7.55 17.41 10.58
N ASN A 17 -7.00 17.98 11.65
CA ASN A 17 -5.61 17.80 12.04
C ASN A 17 -5.39 16.62 12.99
N ASN A 18 -6.38 16.28 13.84
CA ASN A 18 -6.20 15.27 14.89
C ASN A 18 -7.04 14.00 14.72
N LEU A 19 -8.16 14.06 13.98
CA LEU A 19 -9.13 12.95 13.84
C LEU A 19 -9.24 12.42 12.41
N VAL A 20 -8.29 12.78 11.54
CA VAL A 20 -8.22 12.27 10.17
C VAL A 20 -7.08 11.27 10.07
N ASN A 21 -7.43 10.03 9.73
CA ASN A 21 -6.46 9.02 9.35
C ASN A 21 -6.06 9.25 7.90
N ARG A 22 -4.76 9.31 7.63
CA ARG A 22 -4.17 9.48 6.31
C ARG A 22 -3.13 8.39 6.09
N ILE A 23 -3.05 7.93 4.86
CA ILE A 23 -1.92 7.15 4.39
C ILE A 23 -1.43 7.66 3.05
N THR A 24 -0.11 7.76 2.94
CA THR A 24 0.58 7.86 1.66
C THR A 24 1.31 6.55 1.39
N ILE A 25 0.99 5.90 0.28
CA ILE A 25 1.68 4.70 -0.20
C ILE A 25 2.53 5.12 -1.39
N ASN A 26 3.83 4.85 -1.30
CA ASN A 26 4.79 5.06 -2.35
C ASN A 26 5.24 3.69 -2.89
N ILE A 27 4.92 3.41 -4.14
CA ILE A 27 5.37 2.22 -4.86
C ILE A 27 6.52 2.68 -5.76
N ASN A 28 7.74 2.43 -5.33
CA ASN A 28 8.94 2.73 -6.07
C ASN A 28 9.31 1.54 -6.97
N ASN A 29 9.03 1.70 -8.26
CA ASN A 29 9.32 0.72 -9.31
C ASN A 29 10.59 1.09 -10.11
N THR A 30 11.44 1.95 -9.56
CA THR A 30 12.59 2.50 -10.30
C THR A 30 13.65 1.46 -10.67
N GLN A 31 13.76 0.41 -9.86
CA GLN A 31 14.78 -0.65 -9.97
C GLN A 31 14.21 -2.01 -10.37
N SER A 32 12.97 -2.02 -10.86
CA SER A 32 12.28 -3.21 -11.34
C SER A 32 12.18 -3.19 -12.86
N ARG A 33 12.21 -4.38 -13.47
CA ARG A 33 12.01 -4.58 -14.90
C ARG A 33 10.54 -4.59 -15.29
N ASN A 34 9.67 -4.76 -14.31
CA ASN A 34 8.26 -5.01 -14.50
C ASN A 34 7.48 -3.69 -14.55
N THR A 35 6.36 -3.72 -15.26
CA THR A 35 5.32 -2.69 -15.28
C THR A 35 4.11 -3.18 -14.51
N PHE A 36 3.50 -2.28 -13.74
CA PHE A 36 2.25 -2.56 -13.04
C PHE A 36 1.09 -1.96 -13.80
N HIS A 37 0.09 -2.77 -14.14
CA HIS A 37 -1.06 -2.40 -14.94
C HIS A 37 -2.37 -2.64 -14.19
N HIS A 38 -3.45 -2.13 -14.78
CA HIS A 38 -4.83 -2.36 -14.32
C HIS A 38 -5.04 -2.09 -12.83
N GLY A 39 -4.44 -0.99 -12.32
CA GLY A 39 -4.59 -0.59 -10.93
C GLY A 39 -6.06 -0.53 -10.52
N LYS A 40 -6.44 -1.31 -9.51
CA LYS A 40 -7.79 -1.35 -8.90
C LYS A 40 -7.72 -0.96 -7.44
N HIS A 41 -8.71 -0.20 -6.96
CA HIS A 41 -8.78 0.22 -5.56
C HIS A 41 -10.14 -0.10 -4.94
N ILE A 42 -10.12 -0.68 -3.74
CA ILE A 42 -11.29 -0.95 -2.91
C ILE A 42 -10.99 -0.43 -1.51
N GLY A 43 -11.80 0.51 -1.01
CA GLY A 43 -11.56 1.09 0.32
C GLY A 43 -12.11 2.48 0.52
N ASN A 44 -11.56 3.19 1.51
CA ASN A 44 -11.87 4.60 1.76
C ASN A 44 -11.46 5.48 0.58
N LYS A 45 -12.08 6.66 0.47
CA LYS A 45 -11.87 7.61 -0.63
C LYS A 45 -10.38 7.96 -0.81
N LEU A 46 -9.90 7.86 -2.04
CA LEU A 46 -8.59 8.35 -2.43
C LEU A 46 -8.58 9.89 -2.52
N ILE A 47 -7.46 10.48 -2.11
CA ILE A 47 -7.20 11.92 -2.22
C ILE A 47 -6.74 12.26 -3.65
N THR A 48 -5.88 11.41 -4.21
CA THR A 48 -5.41 11.51 -5.59
C THR A 48 -6.00 10.36 -6.40
N PRO A 49 -6.21 10.53 -7.72
CA PRO A 49 -6.58 9.42 -8.59
C PRO A 49 -5.58 8.26 -8.44
N LEU A 50 -6.10 7.03 -8.52
CA LEU A 50 -5.24 5.86 -8.51
C LEU A 50 -4.40 5.83 -9.80
N PRO A 51 -3.07 5.65 -9.73
CA PRO A 51 -2.28 5.36 -10.91
C PRO A 51 -2.76 4.04 -11.52
N VAL A 52 -3.32 4.08 -12.73
CA VAL A 52 -3.78 2.87 -13.45
C VAL A 52 -2.60 2.04 -13.93
N THR A 53 -1.48 2.70 -14.21
CA THR A 53 -0.22 2.09 -14.63
C THR A 53 0.94 2.74 -13.88
N ILE A 54 1.94 1.93 -13.51
CA ILE A 54 3.23 2.39 -12.99
C ILE A 54 4.29 1.74 -13.87
N ASN A 55 4.91 2.51 -14.78
CA ASN A 55 5.88 1.94 -15.72
C ASN A 55 7.14 1.46 -15.00
N ARG A 56 7.87 0.57 -15.67
CA ARG A 56 9.27 0.31 -15.30
C ARG A 56 10.02 1.62 -15.13
N ARG A 57 10.87 1.71 -14.11
CA ARG A 57 11.68 2.91 -13.81
C ARG A 57 10.89 4.13 -13.31
N GLU A 58 9.60 3.98 -12.95
CA GLU A 58 8.77 5.05 -12.42
C GLU A 58 8.36 4.84 -10.94
N MET A 59 7.72 5.85 -10.36
CA MET A 59 7.13 5.78 -9.01
C MET A 59 5.61 5.99 -9.09
N GLY A 60 4.87 5.15 -8.37
CA GLY A 60 3.44 5.28 -8.17
C GLY A 60 3.13 5.84 -6.78
N PHE A 61 2.18 6.79 -6.72
CA PHE A 61 1.74 7.39 -5.46
C PHE A 61 0.26 7.18 -5.24
N ILE A 62 -0.09 6.68 -4.06
CA ILE A 62 -1.48 6.50 -3.64
C ILE A 62 -1.67 7.24 -2.34
N ARG A 63 -2.68 8.12 -2.28
CA ARG A 63 -3.02 8.86 -1.07
C ARG A 63 -4.46 8.57 -0.70
N SER A 64 -4.70 8.10 0.50
CA SER A 64 -6.04 7.81 1.03
C SER A 64 -6.26 8.53 2.35
N LYS A 65 -7.50 8.96 2.60
CA LYS A 65 -7.90 9.52 3.90
C LYS A 65 -9.24 8.98 4.36
N SER A 66 -9.41 8.94 5.67
CA SER A 66 -10.68 8.69 6.32
C SER A 66 -10.83 9.61 7.54
N THR A 67 -12.00 10.21 7.68
CA THR A 67 -12.33 11.09 8.82
C THR A 67 -13.05 10.26 9.86
N ILE A 68 -12.60 10.29 11.13
CA ILE A 68 -13.18 9.56 12.29
C ILE A 68 -13.03 8.04 12.20
N GLU A 69 -13.36 7.43 11.06
CA GLU A 69 -13.19 6.01 10.80
C GLU A 69 -11.74 5.66 10.46
N LYS A 70 -11.40 4.38 10.62
CA LYS A 70 -10.10 3.83 10.17
C LYS A 70 -9.94 4.06 8.67
N ALA A 71 -8.75 4.45 8.23
CA ALA A 71 -8.44 4.50 6.81
C ALA A 71 -7.96 3.11 6.36
N CYS A 72 -8.84 2.40 5.67
CA CYS A 72 -8.63 1.05 5.17
C CYS A 72 -8.77 1.01 3.65
N GLY A 73 -7.99 0.17 3.01
CA GLY A 73 -8.16 -0.09 1.59
C GLY A 73 -7.18 -1.12 1.08
N ILE A 74 -7.39 -1.48 -0.18
CA ILE A 74 -6.48 -2.25 -0.99
C ILE A 74 -6.28 -1.55 -2.32
N VAL A 75 -5.05 -1.68 -2.80
CA VAL A 75 -4.76 -1.57 -4.22
C VAL A 75 -4.25 -2.91 -4.74
N THR A 76 -4.75 -3.29 -5.92
CA THR A 76 -4.26 -4.43 -6.70
C THR A 76 -3.70 -3.93 -8.01
N TYR A 77 -2.55 -4.46 -8.40
CA TYR A 77 -1.94 -4.29 -9.72
C TYR A 77 -1.65 -5.64 -10.34
N GLU A 78 -1.84 -5.74 -11.64
CA GLU A 78 -1.27 -6.84 -12.43
C GLU A 78 0.18 -6.50 -12.77
N ILE A 79 1.09 -7.45 -12.53
CA ILE A 79 2.49 -7.36 -12.94
C ILE A 79 2.56 -7.88 -14.38
N ASP A 80 3.39 -7.29 -15.23
CA ASP A 80 3.70 -7.79 -16.58
C ASP A 80 4.58 -9.06 -16.56
N ASP A 81 4.21 -10.00 -15.70
CA ASP A 81 4.75 -11.34 -15.54
C ASP A 81 3.59 -12.31 -15.24
N LYS A 82 3.84 -13.62 -15.27
CA LYS A 82 2.79 -14.63 -15.11
C LYS A 82 3.18 -15.69 -14.11
N CYS A 83 2.17 -16.18 -13.40
CA CYS A 83 2.28 -17.40 -12.63
C CYS A 83 2.51 -18.63 -13.51
N LYS A 84 3.03 -19.73 -12.94
CA LYS A 84 3.26 -21.02 -13.63
C LYS A 84 2.05 -21.56 -14.40
N ASN A 85 0.83 -21.24 -13.97
CA ASN A 85 -0.42 -21.65 -14.61
C ASN A 85 -0.95 -20.62 -15.63
N ASN A 86 -0.11 -19.68 -16.07
CA ASN A 86 -0.46 -18.55 -16.94
C ASN A 86 -1.50 -17.58 -16.37
N LEU A 87 -1.82 -17.67 -15.07
CA LEU A 87 -2.64 -16.66 -14.42
C LEU A 87 -1.86 -15.34 -14.24
N PRO A 88 -2.57 -14.21 -14.19
CA PRO A 88 -1.97 -12.92 -13.87
C PRO A 88 -1.23 -12.98 -12.53
N LEU A 89 0.01 -12.49 -12.51
CA LEU A 89 0.72 -12.25 -11.27
C LEU A 89 0.24 -10.91 -10.69
N LEU A 90 -0.18 -10.92 -9.43
CA LEU A 90 -0.79 -9.76 -8.77
C LEU A 90 0.12 -9.19 -7.69
N LEU A 91 0.26 -7.87 -7.63
CA LEU A 91 0.74 -7.13 -6.46
C LEU A 91 -0.47 -6.57 -5.71
N ILE A 92 -0.67 -7.03 -4.47
CA ILE A 92 -1.75 -6.58 -3.60
C ILE A 92 -1.15 -5.88 -2.39
N VAL A 93 -1.56 -4.62 -2.17
CA VAL A 93 -1.14 -3.83 -1.02
C VAL A 93 -2.37 -3.45 -0.20
N GLY A 94 -2.45 -3.92 1.03
CA GLY A 94 -3.55 -3.61 1.94
C GLY A 94 -3.11 -2.82 3.16
N TRP A 95 -3.96 -1.91 3.61
CA TRP A 95 -3.69 -1.06 4.77
C TRP A 95 -4.92 -0.87 5.66
N ARG A 96 -4.65 -0.57 6.93
CA ARG A 96 -5.59 -0.17 7.96
C ARG A 96 -4.90 0.75 8.96
N ILE A 97 -5.14 2.04 8.81
CA ILE A 97 -4.64 3.09 9.68
C ILE A 97 -5.69 3.42 10.73
N SER A 98 -5.27 3.42 11.99
CA SER A 98 -6.14 3.67 13.13
C SER A 98 -5.72 4.96 13.83
N LEU A 99 -6.69 5.68 14.39
CA LEU A 99 -6.42 6.83 15.27
C LEU A 99 -5.63 6.42 16.51
N THR A 100 -5.96 5.24 17.03
CA THR A 100 -5.35 4.63 18.21
C THR A 100 -4.91 3.21 17.91
N GLY A 101 -3.78 2.81 18.48
CA GLY A 101 -3.16 1.49 18.27
C GLY A 101 -2.26 1.43 17.04
N LYS A 102 -1.73 0.23 16.76
CA LYS A 102 -0.77 0.02 15.67
C LYS A 102 -1.48 -0.01 14.31
N ASN A 103 -0.89 0.67 13.35
CA ASN A 103 -1.26 0.55 11.95
C ASN A 103 -1.07 -0.90 11.49
N LYS A 104 -1.96 -1.40 10.64
CA LYS A 104 -1.82 -2.72 10.03
C LYS A 104 -1.71 -2.58 8.53
N TRP A 105 -0.86 -3.38 7.93
CA TRP A 105 -0.70 -3.43 6.47
C TRP A 105 -0.17 -4.81 6.06
N PHE A 106 -0.28 -5.14 4.78
CA PHE A 106 0.35 -6.30 4.17
C PHE A 106 0.71 -6.00 2.70
N ILE A 107 1.65 -6.77 2.18
CA ILE A 107 1.97 -6.82 0.75
C ILE A 107 1.92 -8.30 0.36
N PHE A 108 1.22 -8.61 -0.72
CA PHE A 108 1.11 -9.95 -1.27
C PHE A 108 1.51 -9.90 -2.74
N ILE A 109 2.31 -10.88 -3.17
CA ILE A 109 2.57 -11.16 -4.58
C ILE A 109 2.21 -12.61 -4.82
N GLY A 110 1.43 -12.85 -5.86
CA GLY A 110 1.00 -14.19 -6.21
C GLY A 110 -0.21 -14.19 -7.13
N CYS A 111 -0.89 -15.33 -7.19
CA CYS A 111 -2.02 -15.57 -8.06
C CYS A 111 -3.29 -15.78 -7.22
N GLU A 112 -4.47 -15.62 -7.83
CA GLU A 112 -5.76 -15.86 -7.15
C GLU A 112 -5.92 -17.30 -6.62
N THR A 113 -5.22 -18.26 -7.21
CA THR A 113 -5.23 -19.67 -6.79
C THR A 113 -4.35 -19.97 -5.59
N ASP A 114 -3.57 -19.00 -5.11
CA ASP A 114 -2.63 -19.24 -4.01
C ASP A 114 -3.38 -19.48 -2.69
N PRO A 115 -2.96 -20.44 -1.87
CA PRO A 115 -3.64 -20.76 -0.60
C PRO A 115 -3.77 -19.58 0.36
N ASN A 116 -2.87 -18.60 0.24
CA ASN A 116 -2.81 -17.41 1.10
C ASN A 116 -3.39 -16.15 0.44
N PHE A 117 -4.08 -16.29 -0.69
CA PHE A 117 -4.69 -15.17 -1.40
C PHE A 117 -5.65 -14.40 -0.48
N PRO A 118 -5.49 -13.07 -0.31
CA PRO A 118 -6.23 -12.31 0.69
C PRO A 118 -7.69 -12.02 0.31
N GLY A 119 -8.11 -12.38 -0.91
CA GLY A 119 -9.39 -11.97 -1.50
C GLY A 119 -9.39 -10.51 -1.95
N GLU A 120 -10.38 -10.14 -2.76
CA GLU A 120 -10.49 -8.76 -3.28
C GLU A 120 -11.59 -7.93 -2.59
N ASP A 121 -12.45 -8.51 -1.76
CA ASP A 121 -13.55 -7.77 -1.13
C ASP A 121 -13.20 -7.17 0.24
N LYS A 122 -13.80 -6.01 0.56
CA LYS A 122 -13.52 -5.25 1.79
C LYS A 122 -13.70 -6.08 3.08
N SER A 123 -14.57 -7.07 3.12
CA SER A 123 -14.81 -7.90 4.31
C SER A 123 -13.64 -8.87 4.52
N SER A 124 -13.29 -9.64 3.48
CA SER A 124 -12.17 -10.56 3.46
C SER A 124 -10.86 -9.86 3.81
N ILE A 125 -10.65 -8.66 3.26
CA ILE A 125 -9.48 -7.82 3.50
C ILE A 125 -9.39 -7.38 4.96
N ASN A 126 -10.50 -6.93 5.55
CA ASN A 126 -10.51 -6.50 6.95
C ASN A 126 -10.24 -7.67 7.89
N LYS A 127 -10.73 -8.86 7.54
CA LYS A 127 -10.42 -10.10 8.25
C LYS A 127 -8.93 -10.46 8.09
N TYR A 128 -8.42 -10.46 6.87
CA TYR A 128 -7.02 -10.73 6.57
C TYR A 128 -6.06 -9.76 7.27
N LEU A 129 -6.29 -8.45 7.19
CA LEU A 129 -5.51 -7.44 7.92
C LEU A 129 -5.58 -7.62 9.43
N LYS A 130 -6.73 -8.05 9.99
CA LYS A 130 -6.84 -8.34 11.42
C LYS A 130 -5.96 -9.53 11.80
N GLU A 131 -6.00 -10.59 11.02
CA GLU A 131 -5.33 -11.87 11.29
C GLU A 131 -3.84 -11.83 10.96
N ASN A 132 -3.44 -11.17 9.88
CA ASN A 132 -2.13 -11.26 9.24
C ASN A 132 -1.40 -9.92 9.08
N GLY A 133 -2.06 -8.79 9.36
CA GLY A 133 -1.41 -7.48 9.25
C GLY A 133 -0.17 -7.37 10.13
N ASN A 134 0.91 -6.81 9.56
CA ASN A 134 2.24 -6.66 10.16
C ASN A 134 3.02 -7.96 10.41
N LYS A 135 2.66 -9.06 9.75
CA LYS A 135 3.48 -10.29 9.79
C LYS A 135 4.49 -10.27 8.63
N GLY A 136 5.73 -10.65 8.92
CA GLY A 136 6.78 -10.85 7.91
C GLY A 136 7.97 -9.88 8.02
N SER A 137 9.02 -10.19 7.26
CA SER A 137 10.24 -9.39 7.15
C SER A 137 9.98 -8.07 6.42
N ASN A 138 10.86 -7.08 6.64
CA ASN A 138 10.89 -5.83 5.86
C ASN A 138 11.33 -6.05 4.41
N THR A 139 11.82 -7.24 4.11
CA THR A 139 12.25 -7.69 2.80
C THR A 139 11.49 -8.96 2.44
N LEU A 140 10.88 -8.98 1.26
CA LEU A 140 10.20 -10.15 0.71
C LEU A 140 10.93 -10.57 -0.57
N GLU A 141 11.43 -11.80 -0.60
CA GLU A 141 12.15 -12.36 -1.75
C GLU A 141 11.22 -13.29 -2.52
N PHE A 142 11.13 -13.05 -3.83
CA PHE A 142 10.34 -13.82 -4.80
C PHE A 142 11.29 -14.36 -5.86
N GLU A 143 12.05 -15.39 -5.49
CA GLU A 143 13.09 -16.00 -6.33
C GLU A 143 12.57 -16.43 -7.70
N GLU A 144 11.36 -17.00 -7.75
CA GLU A 144 10.72 -17.46 -8.99
C GLU A 144 10.57 -16.36 -10.03
N HIS A 145 10.38 -15.12 -9.58
CA HIS A 145 10.23 -13.94 -10.43
C HIS A 145 11.43 -13.01 -10.37
N SER A 146 12.55 -13.47 -9.77
CA SER A 146 13.77 -12.68 -9.54
C SER A 146 13.46 -11.29 -9.01
N MET A 147 12.55 -11.19 -8.03
CA MET A 147 12.00 -9.93 -7.54
C MET A 147 12.14 -9.85 -6.01
N ASN A 148 12.54 -8.68 -5.53
CA ASN A 148 12.64 -8.38 -4.11
C ASN A 148 11.79 -7.14 -3.80
N ILE A 149 11.02 -7.20 -2.72
CA ILE A 149 10.31 -6.06 -2.15
C ILE A 149 10.88 -5.68 -0.80
N GLU A 150 11.44 -4.47 -0.73
CA GLU A 150 11.76 -3.82 0.55
C GLU A 150 10.62 -2.87 0.95
N ARG A 151 10.36 -2.75 2.25
CA ARG A 151 9.27 -1.91 2.75
C ARG A 151 9.62 -1.18 4.04
N SER A 152 9.02 0.00 4.22
CA SER A 152 9.05 0.76 5.47
C SER A 152 7.69 1.39 5.74
N ILE A 153 7.22 1.41 6.99
CA ILE A 153 6.02 2.15 7.37
C ILE A 153 6.28 3.09 8.54
N SER A 154 5.69 4.28 8.52
CA SER A 154 5.63 5.16 9.69
C SER A 154 4.41 4.84 10.57
N ASP A 155 4.60 5.00 11.88
CA ASP A 155 3.51 4.91 12.85
C ASP A 155 2.65 6.18 12.88
N GLY A 156 1.47 6.06 13.51
CA GLY A 156 0.54 7.17 13.74
C GLY A 156 -0.59 7.28 12.71
N ASN A 157 -1.49 8.22 12.94
CA ASN A 157 -2.68 8.45 12.10
C ASN A 157 -2.35 9.16 10.77
N ASN A 158 -1.13 9.65 10.57
CA ASN A 158 -0.60 10.13 9.29
C ASN A 158 0.54 9.22 8.84
N ALA A 159 0.18 8.06 8.28
CA ALA A 159 1.11 7.01 7.95
C ALA A 159 1.71 7.20 6.55
N GLN A 160 2.95 6.75 6.38
CA GLN A 160 3.61 6.60 5.10
C GLN A 160 4.12 5.18 4.95
N LEU A 161 3.66 4.48 3.90
CA LEU A 161 4.13 3.15 3.51
C LEU A 161 4.98 3.30 2.24
N ASN A 162 6.27 3.02 2.33
CA ASN A 162 7.17 2.96 1.17
C ASN A 162 7.40 1.50 0.80
N ILE A 163 7.28 1.20 -0.49
CA ILE A 163 7.46 -0.11 -1.09
C ILE A 163 8.48 0.07 -2.20
N TYR A 164 9.61 -0.61 -2.13
CA TYR A 164 10.67 -0.58 -3.13
C TYR A 164 10.72 -1.93 -3.81
N ILE A 165 10.50 -1.94 -5.11
CA ILE A 165 10.46 -3.16 -5.90
C ILE A 165 11.71 -3.21 -6.77
N ARG A 166 12.46 -4.30 -6.65
CA ARG A 166 13.74 -4.51 -7.33
C ARG A 166 13.71 -5.83 -8.08
N SER A 167 14.24 -5.83 -9.30
CA SER A 167 14.57 -7.09 -9.98
C SER A 167 16.03 -7.45 -9.72
N GLU A 168 16.30 -8.73 -9.49
CA GLU A 168 17.66 -9.25 -9.35
C GLU A 168 18.47 -9.00 -10.63
N GLY A 169 19.76 -8.72 -10.47
CA GLY A 169 20.67 -8.41 -11.57
C GLY A 169 20.65 -6.97 -12.11
N LEU A 170 19.70 -6.11 -11.71
CA LEU A 170 19.80 -4.66 -12.01
C LEU A 170 20.71 -3.92 -11.01
N GLY A 171 20.63 -4.24 -9.72
CA GLY A 171 21.47 -3.60 -8.69
C GLY A 171 22.97 -3.91 -8.81
N LEU A 172 23.35 -4.95 -9.54
CA LEU A 172 24.74 -5.27 -9.87
C LEU A 172 25.30 -4.36 -10.98
N LEU A 173 24.48 -3.97 -11.96
CA LEU A 173 24.92 -3.06 -13.02
C LEU A 173 25.09 -1.63 -12.48
N ASP A 174 24.20 -1.16 -11.62
CA ASP A 174 24.34 0.16 -10.99
C ASP A 174 25.62 0.25 -10.12
N ARG A 175 26.08 -0.85 -9.52
CA ARG A 175 27.36 -0.92 -8.77
C ARG A 175 28.61 -1.03 -9.64
N ILE A 176 28.49 -1.50 -10.88
CA ILE A 176 29.62 -1.62 -11.82
C ILE A 176 29.85 -0.30 -12.58
N PHE A 177 28.80 0.51 -12.75
CA PHE A 177 28.85 1.79 -13.47
C PHE A 177 28.75 3.04 -12.57
N SER A 178 28.84 2.88 -11.23
CA SER A 178 29.04 3.97 -10.26
C SER A 178 30.49 4.07 -9.85
#